data_AF-A0A645JHJ5-F1
#
_entry.id   AF-A0A645JHJ5-F1
#
_cell.length_a   1.000
_cell.length_b   1.000
_cell.length_c   1.000
_cell.angle_alpha   90.00
_cell.angle_beta   90.00
_cell.angle_gamma   90.00
#
_symmetry.space_group_name_H-M   'P 1'
#
loop_
_entity.id
_entity.type
_entity.pdbx_description
1 polymer ?
#
loop_
_entity_poly.entity_id
_entity_poly.type
_entity_poly.pdbx_seq_one_letter_code
_entity_poly.pdbx_strand_id
1 'polypeptide(L)' 'MTDAAIRGKKDPLLGLKENVIIGKIIPAGTGMQRYRDMEPKEVGVASENVYSISDIEAQMAAEDAMNNNQTK' A
#
# COMPACT_ATOMS: atom_id res chain seq x y z
N MET A 1 18.55 34.09 -16.96
CA MET A 1 17.23 34.57 -16.47
C MET A 1 16.71 35.74 -17.31
N THR A 2 17.54 36.74 -17.59
CA THR A 2 17.19 37.95 -18.35
C THR A 2 16.55 37.68 -19.72
N ASP A 3 17.14 36.78 -20.50
CA ASP A 3 16.68 36.49 -21.86
C ASP A 3 15.35 35.70 -21.89
N ALA A 4 15.04 34.94 -20.83
CA ALA A 4 13.76 34.26 -20.66
C ALA A 4 12.66 35.22 -20.19
N ALA A 5 13.00 36.21 -19.34
CA ALA A 5 12.09 37.25 -18.87
C ALA A 5 11.69 38.20 -20.00
N ILE A 6 12.66 38.64 -20.82
CA ILE A 6 12.41 39.52 -21.97
C ILE A 6 11.53 38.84 -23.02
N ARG A 7 11.71 37.53 -23.25
CA ARG A 7 10.90 36.75 -24.19
C ARG A 7 9.59 36.21 -23.62
N GLY A 8 9.27 36.49 -22.35
CA GLY A 8 8.08 35.95 -21.69
C GLY A 8 7.99 34.42 -21.72
N LYS A 9 9.14 33.73 -21.67
CA LYS A 9 9.22 32.29 -21.90
C LYS A 9 8.54 31.55 -20.74
N LYS A 10 7.47 30.81 -21.03
CA LYS A 10 6.85 29.88 -20.08
C LYS A 10 7.65 28.58 -20.01
N ASP A 11 7.88 28.12 -18.78
CA ASP A 11 8.50 26.83 -18.50
C ASP A 11 7.41 25.76 -18.35
N PRO A 12 7.41 24.70 -19.17
CA PRO A 12 6.41 23.64 -19.09
C PRO A 12 6.62 22.66 -17.92
N LEU A 13 7.70 22.78 -17.12
CA LEU A 13 7.97 21.96 -15.93
C LEU A 13 8.07 20.46 -16.22
N LEU A 14 8.67 20.11 -17.35
CA LEU A 14 8.83 18.71 -17.78
C LEU A 14 10.15 18.10 -17.30
N GLY A 15 11.09 18.92 -16.83
CA GLY A 15 12.41 18.51 -16.42
C GLY A 15 12.51 18.05 -14.96
N LEU A 16 13.59 17.33 -14.66
CA LEU A 16 13.93 16.92 -13.30
C LEU A 16 14.17 18.14 -12.40
N LYS A 17 15.06 19.04 -12.84
CA LYS A 17 15.48 20.20 -12.06
C LYS A 17 14.32 21.13 -11.72
N GLU A 18 13.48 21.41 -12.72
CA GLU A 18 12.31 22.29 -12.60
C GLU A 18 11.33 21.77 -11.53
N ASN A 19 11.02 20.47 -11.58
CA ASN A 19 10.09 19.84 -10.64
C ASN A 19 10.67 19.75 -9.23
N VAL A 20 11.98 19.52 -9.07
CA VAL A 20 12.65 19.54 -7.76
C VAL A 20 12.55 20.93 -7.12
N ILE A 21 12.82 22.00 -7.88
CA ILE A 21 12.81 23.38 -7.36
C ILE A 21 11.41 23.79 -6.88
N ILE A 22 10.36 23.32 -7.57
CA ILE A 22 8.96 23.67 -7.26
C ILE A 22 8.35 22.73 -6.21
N GLY A 23 8.96 21.58 -5.95
CA GLY A 23 8.44 20.57 -5.02
C GLY A 23 7.36 19.67 -5.63
N LYS A 24 7.34 19.52 -6.97
CA LYS A 24 6.47 18.55 -7.66
C LYS A 24 7.21 17.22 -7.81
N ILE A 25 6.45 16.12 -7.91
CA ILE A 25 7.00 14.79 -8.18
C ILE A 25 7.81 14.83 -9.47
N ILE A 26 9.05 14.36 -9.40
CA ILE A 26 9.97 14.31 -10.53
C ILE A 26 9.54 13.25 -11.55
N PRO A 27 9.79 13.44 -12.86
CA PRO A 27 9.41 12.47 -13.89
C PRO A 27 10.40 11.29 -13.98
N ALA A 28 10.84 10.74 -12.86
CA ALA A 28 11.80 9.65 -12.78
C ALA A 28 11.50 8.71 -11.60
N GLY A 29 11.88 7.44 -11.73
CA GLY A 29 11.63 6.41 -10.70
C GLY A 29 10.15 6.27 -10.38
N THR A 30 9.80 6.31 -9.09
CA THR A 30 8.41 6.26 -8.59
C THR A 30 7.54 7.41 -9.09
N GLY A 31 8.14 8.50 -9.58
CA GLY A 31 7.41 9.61 -10.16
C GLY A 31 7.04 9.44 -11.64
N MET A 32 7.46 8.37 -12.31
CA MET A 32 6.94 8.02 -13.64
C MET A 32 5.51 7.51 -13.54
N GLN A 33 4.68 7.82 -14.53
CA GLN A 33 3.26 7.44 -14.57
C GLN A 33 3.01 5.94 -14.33
N ARG A 34 3.91 5.07 -14.83
CA ARG A 34 3.83 3.61 -14.62
C ARG A 34 3.86 3.21 -13.14
N TYR A 35 4.60 3.92 -12.30
CA TYR A 35 4.85 3.54 -10.92
C TYR A 35 4.06 4.37 -9.90
N ARG A 36 3.53 5.53 -10.30
CA ARG A 36 2.75 6.41 -9.41
C ARG A 36 1.44 5.79 -8.94
N ASP A 37 0.78 5.06 -9.83
CA ASP A 37 -0.55 4.48 -9.59
C ASP A 37 -0.46 2.97 -9.31
N MET A 38 0.72 2.47 -8.96
CA MET A 38 0.94 1.05 -8.71
C MET A 38 0.46 0.67 -7.31
N GLU A 39 -0.44 -0.31 -7.24
CA GLU A 39 -0.85 -0.90 -5.96
C GLU A 39 0.27 -1.78 -5.38
N PRO A 40 0.58 -1.66 -4.08
CA PRO A 40 1.55 -2.53 -3.43
C PRO A 40 1.04 -3.97 -3.46
N LYS A 41 1.88 -4.91 -3.91
CA LYS A 41 1.58 -6.33 -3.74
C LYS A 41 1.82 -6.71 -2.28
N GLU A 42 0.76 -7.11 -1.58
CA GLU A 42 0.90 -7.73 -0.27
C GLU A 42 1.58 -9.09 -0.44
N VAL A 43 2.85 -9.18 -0.08
CA VAL A 43 3.56 -10.46 0.00
C VAL A 43 3.38 -10.99 1.42
N GLY A 44 2.12 -11.23 1.79
CA GLY A 44 1.78 -12.05 2.95
C GLY A 44 1.73 -13.48 2.49
N VAL A 45 2.68 -14.31 2.92
CA VAL A 45 2.43 -15.76 2.97
C VAL A 45 1.30 -15.91 3.98
N ALA A 46 0.07 -16.05 3.50
CA ALA A 46 -0.99 -16.63 4.28
C ALA A 46 -0.52 -18.07 4.56
N SER A 47 0.19 -18.26 5.68
CA SER A 47 0.39 -19.60 6.20
C SER A 47 -1.02 -20.15 6.43
N GLU A 48 -1.37 -21.23 5.73
CA GLU A 48 -2.70 -21.85 5.68
C GLU A 48 -3.26 -22.28 7.06
N ASN A 49 -2.53 -22.05 8.16
CA ASN A 49 -2.83 -22.52 9.51
C ASN A 49 -3.02 -21.40 10.57
N VAL A 50 -3.28 -20.15 10.17
CA VAL A 50 -3.67 -19.12 11.16
C VAL A 50 -5.18 -19.24 11.44
N TYR A 51 -5.54 -20.15 12.34
CA TYR A 51 -6.88 -20.13 12.94
C TYR A 51 -6.98 -18.92 13.87
N SER A 52 -8.06 -18.14 13.76
CA SER A 52 -8.30 -17.04 14.68
C SER A 52 -8.56 -17.64 16.08
N ILE A 53 -8.08 -16.97 17.14
CA ILE A 53 -8.28 -17.41 18.52
C ILE A 53 -9.78 -17.61 18.83
N SER A 54 -10.63 -16.78 18.23
CA SER A 54 -12.10 -16.89 18.29
C SER A 54 -12.65 -18.22 17.77
N ASP A 55 -12.04 -18.76 16.71
CA ASP A 55 -12.51 -19.97 16.04
C ASP A 55 -12.16 -21.21 16.86
N ILE A 56 -11.02 -21.17 17.55
CA ILE A 56 -10.56 -22.23 18.47
C ILE A 56 -11.44 -22.24 19.73
N GLU A 57 -11.73 -21.07 20.30
CA GLU A 57 -12.60 -20.95 21.49
C GLU A 57 -14.00 -21.50 21.23
N ALA A 58 -14.57 -21.22 20.04
CA ALA A 58 -15.88 -21.74 19.66
C ALA A 58 -15.90 -23.28 19.52
N GLN A 59 -14.82 -23.87 19.02
CA GLN A 59 -14.70 -25.33 18.91
C GLN A 59 -14.52 -26.00 20.27
N MET A 60 -13.68 -25.43 21.15
CA MET A 60 -13.49 -25.93 22.52
C MET A 60 -14.80 -25.90 23.33
N ALA A 61 -15.55 -24.81 23.24
CA ALA A 61 -16.85 -24.69 23.91
C ALA A 61 -17.89 -25.69 23.39
N ALA A 62 -17.85 -26.01 22.08
CA ALA A 62 -18.73 -27.02 21.49
C ALA A 62 -18.35 -28.44 21.91
N GLU A 63 -17.07 -28.76 22.03
CA GLU A 63 -16.58 -30.06 22.51
C GLU A 63 -16.92 -30.30 23.99
N ASP A 64 -16.77 -29.29 24.84
CA ASP A 64 -17.09 -29.36 26.28
C ASP A 64 -18.59 -29.64 26.53
N ALA A 65 -19.46 -29.10 25.68
CA ALA A 65 -20.91 -29.33 25.77
C ALA A 65 -21.31 -30.77 25.41
N MET A 66 -20.55 -31.44 24.53
CA MET A 66 -20.84 -32.82 24.12
C MET A 66 -20.37 -33.85 25.15
N ASN A 67 -19.27 -33.59 25.86
CA ASN A 67 -18.68 -34.54 26.80
C ASN A 67 -19.47 -34.66 28.12
N ASN A 68 -20.17 -33.60 28.53
CA ASN A 68 -21.01 -33.58 29.74
C ASN A 68 -22.32 -34.40 29.60
N ASN A 69 -22.69 -34.81 28.38
CA ASN A 69 -23.89 -35.62 28.13
C ASN A 69 -23.64 -37.13 28.11
N GLN A 70 -22.39 -37.57 28.29
CA GLN A 70 -22.02 -38.98 28.41
C GLN A 70 -21.80 -39.45 29.86
N THR A 71 -21.80 -38.55 30.85
CA THR A 71 -21.48 -38.88 32.26
C THR A 71 -22.71 -39.00 33.19
N LYS A 72 -23.91 -39.21 32.64
CA LYS A 72 -25.10 -39.61 33.42
C LYS A 72 -25.63 -40.97 33.00
#